data_AF-A0A957B418-F1
#
_entry.id   AF-A0A957B418-F1
#
_cell.length_a   1.000
_cell.length_b   1.000
_cell.length_c   1.000
_cell.angle_alpha   90.00
_cell.angle_beta   90.00
_cell.angle_gamma   90.00
#
_symmetry.space_group_name_H-M   'P 1'
#
loop_
_entity.id
_entity.type
_entity.pdbx_description
1 polymer ?
#
loop_
_entity_poly.entity_id
_entity_poly.type
_entity_poly.pdbx_seq_one_letter_code
_entity_poly.pdbx_strand_id
1 'polypeptide(L)'
;MPKGFFNRRVEIMATATNDLVTVFYYKGMSGGGELTLPDGRVFHWKSINFWGNKWAWLEGTDNDPVIGFDTGGWFRARADLTFDEDADFPALLVFLGWYLHTIKRQETAAATAVVVT
;
A
#
# COMPACT_ATOMS: atom_id res chain seq x y z
N MET A 1 -23.59 -11.63 9.51
CA MET A 1 -22.78 -11.45 8.28
C MET A 1 -21.56 -10.62 8.64
N PRO A 2 -20.32 -11.09 8.48
CA PRO A 2 -19.15 -10.28 8.78
C PRO A 2 -19.07 -9.15 7.75
N LYS A 3 -19.39 -7.92 8.17
CA LYS A 3 -19.00 -6.70 7.44
C LYS A 3 -17.50 -6.53 7.66
N GLY A 4 -16.65 -7.04 6.78
CA GLY A 4 -15.23 -6.82 6.97
C GLY A 4 -14.36 -7.65 6.07
N PHE A 5 -14.27 -7.27 4.80
CA PHE A 5 -13.11 -7.61 3.97
C PHE A 5 -13.07 -6.74 2.70
N PHE A 6 -14.23 -6.32 2.19
CA PHE A 6 -14.35 -5.70 0.86
C PHE A 6 -14.38 -4.16 0.82
N ASN A 7 -14.34 -3.45 1.96
CA ASN A 7 -14.53 -1.99 2.00
C ASN A 7 -13.52 -1.26 2.89
N ARG A 8 -12.29 -1.77 2.97
CA ARG A 8 -11.22 -1.03 3.66
C ARG A 8 -10.77 0.13 2.78
N ARG A 9 -10.59 1.28 3.42
CA ARG A 9 -10.02 2.47 2.83
C ARG A 9 -9.14 3.18 3.85
N VAL A 10 -8.13 3.90 3.39
CA VAL A 10 -7.31 4.78 4.22
C VAL A 10 -7.62 6.21 3.79
N GLU A 11 -8.18 6.98 4.70
CA GLU A 11 -8.45 8.41 4.49
C GLU A 11 -7.19 9.20 4.85
N ILE A 12 -6.77 10.07 3.95
CA ILE A 12 -5.60 10.93 4.10
C ILE A 12 -6.12 12.35 4.31
N MET A 13 -5.84 12.88 5.49
CA MET A 13 -6.40 14.14 5.98
C MET A 13 -5.32 15.21 6.08
N ALA A 14 -5.67 16.47 5.79
CA ALA A 14 -4.77 17.60 5.97
C ALA A 14 -4.62 17.89 7.47
N THR A 15 -3.40 17.88 8.00
CA THR A 15 -3.16 18.05 9.45
C THR A 15 -3.65 19.41 9.98
N ALA A 16 -3.55 20.47 9.18
CA ALA A 16 -3.88 21.82 9.61
C ALA A 16 -5.39 22.11 9.65
N THR A 17 -6.15 21.58 8.68
CA THR A 17 -7.58 21.89 8.51
C THR A 17 -8.50 20.72 8.83
N ASN A 18 -7.94 19.51 8.95
CA ASN A 18 -8.68 18.27 9.06
C ASN A 18 -9.62 18.01 7.87
N ASP A 19 -9.28 18.55 6.70
CA ASP A 19 -10.00 18.27 5.45
C ASP A 19 -9.53 16.95 4.86
N LEU A 20 -10.45 16.24 4.20
CA LEU A 20 -10.13 15.04 3.44
C LEU A 20 -9.36 15.44 2.18
N VAL A 21 -8.09 15.03 2.09
CA VAL A 21 -7.23 15.28 0.92
C VAL A 21 -7.48 14.21 -0.13
N THR A 22 -7.41 12.94 0.26
CA THR A 22 -7.57 11.82 -0.67
C THR A 22 -7.88 10.54 0.11
N VAL A 23 -8.27 9.49 -0.62
CA VAL A 23 -8.59 8.18 -0.08
C VAL A 23 -7.87 7.11 -0.88
N PHE A 24 -7.16 6.23 -0.17
CA PHE A 24 -6.70 4.96 -0.73
C PHE A 24 -7.79 3.91 -0.57
N TYR A 25 -8.16 3.24 -1.67
CA TYR A 25 -9.13 2.15 -1.68
C TYR A 25 -8.43 0.83 -1.90
N TYR A 26 -8.64 -0.13 -0.99
CA TYR A 26 -8.15 -1.49 -1.20
C TYR A 26 -8.96 -2.16 -2.32
N LYS A 27 -8.28 -2.82 -3.26
CA LYS A 27 -8.90 -3.56 -4.36
C LYS A 27 -8.54 -5.04 -4.28
N GLY A 28 -9.58 -5.87 -4.10
CA GLY A 28 -9.51 -7.33 -4.23
C GLY A 28 -8.90 -8.08 -3.04
N MET A 29 -8.85 -9.41 -3.17
CA MET A 29 -8.39 -10.35 -2.14
C MET A 29 -6.86 -10.42 -2.01
N SER A 30 -6.12 -9.92 -3.00
CA SER A 30 -4.64 -9.97 -3.06
C SER A 30 -3.94 -8.85 -2.26
N GLY A 31 -4.71 -7.92 -1.66
CA GLY A 31 -4.17 -6.86 -0.80
C GLY A 31 -3.61 -5.63 -1.54
N GLY A 32 -3.94 -5.47 -2.83
CA GLY A 32 -3.63 -4.26 -3.61
C GLY A 32 -4.62 -3.12 -3.38
N GLY A 33 -4.48 -2.05 -4.14
CA GLY A 33 -5.41 -0.93 -4.09
C GLY A 33 -5.06 0.21 -5.03
N GLU A 34 -5.77 1.31 -4.86
CA GLU A 34 -5.67 2.50 -5.70
C GLU A 34 -5.76 3.77 -4.86
N LEU A 35 -4.96 4.76 -5.22
CA LEU A 35 -4.95 6.10 -4.66
C LEU A 35 -5.17 7.10 -5.79
N THR A 36 -6.08 8.06 -5.60
CA THR A 36 -6.30 9.15 -6.56
C THR A 36 -6.00 10.47 -5.89
N LEU A 37 -4.95 11.16 -6.34
CA LEU A 37 -4.58 12.46 -5.77
C LEU A 37 -5.50 13.59 -6.29
N PRO A 38 -5.59 14.71 -5.56
CA PRO A 38 -6.38 15.88 -5.97
C PRO A 38 -5.97 16.49 -7.31
N ASP A 39 -4.72 16.27 -7.73
CA ASP A 39 -4.19 16.71 -9.03
C ASP A 39 -4.61 15.82 -10.20
N GLY A 40 -5.35 14.74 -9.94
CA GLY A 40 -5.83 13.79 -10.93
C GLY A 40 -4.90 12.62 -11.19
N ARG A 41 -3.70 12.57 -10.59
CA ARG A 41 -2.81 11.41 -10.69
C ARG A 41 -3.41 10.21 -9.99
N VAL A 42 -3.27 9.05 -10.63
CA VAL A 42 -3.76 7.76 -10.11
C VAL A 42 -2.58 6.84 -9.88
N PHE A 43 -2.46 6.33 -8.66
CA PHE A 43 -1.45 5.38 -8.27
C PHE A 43 -2.08 4.04 -7.88
N HIS A 44 -1.51 2.95 -8.36
CA HIS A 44 -1.93 1.59 -8.05
C HIS A 44 -0.90 0.93 -7.14
N TRP A 45 -1.38 0.35 -6.04
CA TRP A 45 -0.58 -0.48 -5.14
C TRP A 45 -0.69 -1.94 -5.55
N LYS A 46 0.42 -2.55 -5.97
CA LYS A 46 0.42 -3.94 -6.46
C LYS A 46 1.61 -4.74 -5.94
N SER A 47 1.38 -6.05 -5.74
CA SER A 47 2.45 -7.03 -5.54
C SER A 47 3.12 -7.28 -6.88
N ILE A 48 4.42 -7.07 -6.97
CA ILE A 48 5.21 -7.27 -8.20
C ILE A 48 5.96 -8.60 -8.20
N ASN A 49 5.82 -9.42 -7.15
CA ASN A 49 6.31 -10.79 -7.15
C ASN A 49 5.27 -11.80 -6.66
N PHE A 50 5.48 -13.06 -7.06
CA PHE A 50 4.60 -14.19 -6.77
C PHE A 50 4.59 -14.57 -5.27
N TRP A 51 5.67 -14.24 -4.55
CA TRP A 51 5.85 -14.56 -3.13
C TRP A 51 5.32 -13.48 -2.18
N GLY A 52 4.82 -12.35 -2.69
CA GLY A 52 4.17 -11.30 -1.89
C GLY A 52 5.10 -10.40 -1.08
N ASN A 53 6.42 -10.47 -1.32
CA ASN A 53 7.44 -9.73 -0.55
C ASN A 53 7.93 -8.46 -1.27
N LYS A 54 7.60 -8.31 -2.56
CA LYS A 54 7.91 -7.11 -3.36
C LYS A 54 6.63 -6.43 -3.80
N TRP A 55 6.56 -5.14 -3.54
CA TRP A 55 5.41 -4.28 -3.83
C TRP A 55 5.84 -3.07 -4.62
N ALA A 56 4.92 -2.46 -5.35
CA ALA A 56 5.20 -1.21 -6.03
C ALA A 56 3.99 -0.29 -6.09
N TRP A 57 4.28 1.01 -6.10
CA TRP A 57 3.39 2.04 -6.62
C TRP A 57 3.61 2.16 -8.12
N LEU A 58 2.52 2.03 -8.86
CA LEU A 58 2.48 2.17 -10.31
C LEU A 58 1.61 3.37 -10.67
N GLU A 59 2.04 4.22 -11.59
CA GLU A 59 1.27 5.39 -12.02
C GLU A 59 0.50 5.13 -13.32
N GLY A 60 -0.71 5.71 -13.39
CA GLY A 60 -1.51 5.73 -14.60
C GLY A 60 -2.02 4.36 -15.07
N THR A 61 -2.57 4.33 -16.28
CA THR A 61 -3.12 3.12 -16.89
C THR A 61 -2.03 2.15 -17.35
N ASP A 62 -0.87 2.70 -17.70
CA ASP A 62 0.25 1.94 -18.26
C ASP A 62 1.06 1.22 -17.17
N ASN A 63 0.77 1.52 -15.90
CA ASN A 63 1.36 0.93 -14.70
C ASN A 63 2.88 1.17 -14.62
N ASP A 64 3.31 2.39 -14.90
CA ASP A 64 4.71 2.75 -14.84
C ASP A 64 5.20 2.72 -13.38
N PRO A 65 6.29 1.99 -13.07
CA PRO A 65 6.74 1.81 -11.70
C PRO A 65 7.40 3.06 -11.14
N VAL A 66 6.79 3.65 -10.12
CA VAL A 66 7.28 4.87 -9.47
C VAL A 66 8.18 4.54 -8.27
N ILE A 67 7.69 3.67 -7.39
CA ILE A 67 8.40 3.27 -6.17
C ILE A 67 8.25 1.76 -5.96
N GLY A 68 9.37 1.05 -5.93
CA GLY A 68 9.46 -0.34 -5.52
C GLY A 68 9.76 -0.47 -4.02
N PHE A 69 9.13 -1.45 -3.38
CA PHE A 69 9.34 -1.86 -2.00
C PHE A 69 9.81 -3.31 -1.97
N ASP A 70 11.04 -3.54 -1.53
CA ASP A 70 11.55 -4.88 -1.23
C ASP A 70 11.68 -5.04 0.28
N THR A 71 10.80 -5.84 0.87
CA THR A 71 10.70 -5.95 2.34
C THR A 71 11.56 -7.07 2.93
N GLY A 72 12.37 -7.74 2.10
CA GLY A 72 13.29 -8.79 2.52
C GLY A 72 12.60 -9.91 3.31
N GLY A 73 13.39 -10.64 4.10
CA GLY A 73 12.88 -11.76 4.92
C GLY A 73 11.96 -11.30 6.07
N TRP A 74 11.06 -12.20 6.49
CA TRP A 74 9.98 -11.94 7.45
C TRP A 74 10.42 -11.39 8.83
N PHE A 75 11.68 -11.57 9.24
CA PHE A 75 12.16 -11.24 10.59
C PHE A 75 12.73 -9.83 10.78
N ARG A 76 12.85 -9.01 9.73
CA ARG A 76 13.33 -7.62 9.84
C ARG A 76 12.24 -6.65 9.41
N ALA A 77 12.01 -5.60 10.20
CA ALA A 77 11.16 -4.47 9.84
C ALA A 77 11.97 -3.47 9.01
N ARG A 78 12.39 -3.90 7.82
CA ARG A 78 13.14 -3.09 6.86
C ARG A 78 12.51 -3.26 5.49
N ALA A 79 12.40 -2.17 4.74
CA ALA A 79 12.16 -2.20 3.31
C ALA A 79 13.28 -1.44 2.62
N ASP A 80 13.84 -2.04 1.58
CA ASP A 80 14.68 -1.34 0.63
C ASP A 80 13.76 -0.74 -0.44
N LEU A 81 13.92 0.56 -0.68
CA LEU A 81 13.11 1.31 -1.63
C LEU A 81 13.89 1.54 -2.91
N THR A 82 13.24 1.34 -4.05
CA THR A 82 13.78 1.67 -5.37
C THR A 82 12.89 2.76 -5.96
N PHE A 83 13.51 3.84 -6.42
CA PHE A 83 12.80 4.98 -7.00
C PHE A 83 13.13 5.06 -8.48
N ASP A 84 12.14 5.44 -9.28
CA ASP A 84 12.41 5.93 -10.62
C ASP A 84 12.97 7.35 -10.52
N GLU A 85 14.12 7.62 -11.15
CA GLU A 85 14.87 8.87 -11.02
C GLU A 85 14.11 10.05 -11.65
N ASP A 86 13.27 9.77 -12.65
CA ASP A 86 12.49 10.77 -13.38
C ASP A 86 11.07 10.96 -12.84
N ALA A 87 10.64 10.13 -11.89
CA ALA A 87 9.28 10.19 -11.39
C ALA A 87 9.11 11.23 -10.27
N ASP A 88 8.22 12.20 -10.49
CA ASP A 88 7.78 13.12 -9.43
C ASP A 88 6.80 12.40 -8.50
N PHE A 89 7.31 11.87 -7.39
CA PHE A 89 6.47 11.16 -6.43
C PHE A 89 6.22 11.96 -5.15
N PRO A 90 4.97 12.00 -4.66
CA PRO A 90 4.68 12.56 -3.35
C PRO A 90 5.34 11.73 -2.25
N ALA A 91 5.97 12.39 -1.26
CA ALA A 91 6.47 11.73 -0.04
C ALA A 91 5.41 10.85 0.66
N LEU A 92 4.12 11.20 0.47
CA LEU A 92 2.97 10.41 0.88
C LEU A 92 3.05 8.95 0.44
N LEU A 93 3.50 8.65 -0.79
CA LEU A 93 3.57 7.28 -1.32
C LEU A 93 4.53 6.39 -0.51
N VAL A 94 5.66 6.95 -0.07
CA VAL A 94 6.63 6.23 0.76
C VAL A 94 6.00 5.83 2.10
N PHE A 95 5.42 6.80 2.81
CA PHE A 95 4.81 6.55 4.12
C PHE A 95 3.57 5.67 4.02
N LEU A 96 2.72 5.90 3.03
CA LEU A 96 1.53 5.11 2.81
C LEU A 96 1.90 3.66 2.45
N GLY A 97 2.84 3.44 1.53
CA GLY A 97 3.32 2.10 1.18
C GLY A 97 3.87 1.34 2.39
N TRP A 98 4.65 2.02 3.24
CA TRP A 98 5.15 1.44 4.49
C TRP A 98 4.03 1.09 5.49
N TYR A 99 3.04 1.97 5.65
CA TYR A 99 1.87 1.74 6.49
C TYR A 99 1.06 0.52 6.01
N LEU A 100 0.78 0.44 4.71
CA LEU A 100 0.07 -0.68 4.09
C LEU A 100 0.82 -2.00 4.32
N HIS A 101 2.15 -1.97 4.18
CA HIS A 101 2.98 -3.15 4.45
C HIS A 101 2.92 -3.58 5.93
N THR A 102 2.96 -2.61 6.86
CA THR A 102 2.91 -2.87 8.31
C THR A 102 1.59 -3.49 8.73
N ILE A 103 0.47 -2.95 8.23
CA ILE A 103 -0.87 -3.54 8.48
C ILE A 103 -0.90 -4.97 7.97
N LYS A 104 -0.46 -5.22 6.73
CA LYS A 104 -0.48 -6.56 6.15
C LYS A 104 0.32 -7.58 6.98
N ARG A 105 1.47 -7.17 7.53
CA ARG A 105 2.25 -8.01 8.46
C ARG A 105 1.48 -8.32 9.74
N GLN A 106 0.84 -7.32 10.35
CA GLN A 106 0.02 -7.53 11.55
C GLN A 106 -1.14 -8.51 11.30
N GLU A 107 -1.78 -8.43 10.14
CA GLU A 107 -2.85 -9.36 9.78
C GLU A 107 -2.38 -10.79 9.56
N THR A 108 -1.21 -10.96 8.94
CA THR A 108 -0.60 -12.29 8.73
C THR A 108 -0.24 -12.95 10.08
N ALA A 109 0.24 -12.15 11.04
CA ALA A 109 0.52 -12.61 12.40
C ALA A 109 -0.76 -12.96 13.19
N ALA A 110 -1.85 -12.21 12.98
CA ALA A 110 -3.13 -12.51 13.61
C ALA A 110 -3.79 -13.79 13.03
N ALA A 111 -3.65 -14.05 11.73
CA ALA A 111 -4.20 -15.24 11.08
C ALA A 111 -3.50 -16.54 11.51
N THR A 112 -2.23 -16.48 11.90
CA THR A 112 -1.46 -17.64 12.37
C THR A 112 -1.79 -18.05 13.81
N ALA A 113 -2.35 -17.15 14.62
CA ALA A 113 -2.78 -17.44 15.98
C ALA A 113 -4.05 -18.31 16.08
N VAL A 114 -4.78 -18.50 14.97
CA VAL A 114 -6.06 -19.24 14.95
C VAL A 114 -5.88 -20.73 14.57
N VAL A 115 -4.67 -21.19 14.25
CA VAL A 115 -4.40 -22.59 13.85
C VAL A 115 -3.86 -23.45 15.01
N VAL A 116 -3.94 -22.97 16.26
CA VAL A 116 -3.55 -23.75 17.44
C VAL A 116 -4.73 -23.84 18.41
N THR A 117 -5.69 -24.70 18.09
CA THR A 117 -6.64 -25.31 19.05
C THR A 117 -7.13 -26.63 18.51
#